data_AF-A0A6M5Z4E4-F1
#
_entry.id   AF-A0A6M5Z4E4-F1
#
_cell.length_a   1.000
_cell.length_b   1.000
_cell.length_c   1.000
_cell.angle_alpha   90.00
_cell.angle_beta   90.00
_cell.angle_gamma   90.00
#
_symmetry.space_group_name_H-M   'P 1'
#
loop_
_entity.id
_entity.type
_entity.pdbx_description
1 polymer ?
#
loop_
_entity_poly.entity_id
_entity_poly.type
_entity_poly.pdbx_seq_one_letter_code
_entity_poly.pdbx_strand_id
1 'polypeptide(L)'
;MLYRTGPRGAPPLVALGLMFFAAPVGGAAEPGPISDRLRDEWKLDAFYQKQVDAGVLVVGSAKVSDNALAEAAWIVGRMLDGRKDLLKAMRDNRVRVGVMAASEYTTDLPEHGRLKPKLYWDRRARGLGATLTNPVVSCGEENLLGFPGDPYPNENIFVHEFAHAIHGTGLSTTDPTFDKRLRAAYEAAIERKLWKNTYAATNHSEYWAEGVQSWFDDNAPPDALHNEVRTRVKLKDYDPALAKLCQEVFGDGEWRYKRPAERKPEDRRHLAGYDAKKLPRFEWRAAPLGANPRATIQTPAGDFDVELDAKGAPEATALFLKIALDGGYHSGRFDKAVRNAKDPVIGYVSAAPNPAWLKRAERLKLEDAPVTKNRPVDGTIALVRGGPAPGGFVIFVGTPPETAGDVVPFGRVVKGLEAVRKLLTETADAEKAKSSIDIRRVIRIE
;
A
#
# COMPACT_ATOMS: atom_id res chain seq x y z
N MET A 1 31.89 32.91 -84.13
CA MET A 1 32.12 33.08 -82.68
C MET A 1 31.02 32.33 -81.95
N LEU A 2 31.37 31.20 -81.33
CA LEU A 2 30.79 30.62 -80.10
C LEU A 2 29.29 30.21 -80.03
N TYR A 3 29.12 28.88 -79.98
CA TYR A 3 28.23 28.04 -79.14
C TYR A 3 26.75 27.74 -79.48
N ARG A 4 26.53 26.43 -79.73
CA ARG A 4 25.33 25.60 -79.50
C ARG A 4 24.98 25.50 -78.00
N THR A 5 23.69 25.32 -77.70
CA THR A 5 23.01 24.26 -76.88
C THR A 5 21.57 24.76 -76.58
N GLY A 6 20.47 24.04 -76.78
CA GLY A 6 20.01 22.78 -76.17
C GLY A 6 18.75 23.08 -75.30
N PRO A 7 17.62 22.33 -75.39
CA PRO A 7 16.37 22.69 -74.72
C PRO A 7 16.32 22.29 -73.24
N ARG A 8 15.57 23.08 -72.45
CA ARG A 8 15.45 23.00 -70.97
C ARG A 8 14.78 21.69 -70.53
N GLY A 9 15.50 20.89 -69.74
CA GLY A 9 14.96 19.76 -68.98
C GLY A 9 14.29 20.22 -67.67
N ALA A 10 13.22 19.54 -67.29
CA ALA A 10 12.52 19.71 -66.01
C ALA A 10 13.40 19.26 -64.82
N PRO A 11 13.20 19.84 -63.61
CA PRO A 11 13.98 19.46 -62.43
C PRO A 11 13.55 18.09 -61.89
N PRO A 12 14.45 17.33 -61.24
CA PRO A 12 14.12 16.02 -60.70
C PRO A 12 13.33 16.14 -59.39
N LEU A 13 12.33 15.27 -59.21
CA LEU A 13 11.69 15.00 -57.93
C LEU A 13 12.73 14.44 -56.95
N VAL A 14 13.01 15.18 -55.88
CA VAL A 14 13.77 14.69 -54.73
C VAL A 14 12.84 13.80 -53.92
N ALA A 15 13.02 12.48 -54.04
CA ALA A 15 12.40 11.51 -53.15
C ALA A 15 13.05 11.61 -51.77
N LEU A 16 12.34 12.23 -50.82
CA LEU A 16 12.72 12.25 -49.41
C LEU A 16 12.52 10.83 -48.85
N GLY A 17 13.58 10.02 -48.86
CA GLY A 17 13.59 8.72 -48.21
C GLY A 17 13.44 8.90 -46.70
N LEU A 18 12.24 8.63 -46.18
CA LEU A 18 12.00 8.42 -44.75
C LEU A 18 12.78 7.16 -44.32
N MET A 19 14.00 7.34 -43.81
CA MET A 19 14.69 6.31 -43.06
C MET A 19 13.91 6.09 -41.75
N PHE A 20 13.06 5.06 -41.73
CA PHE A 20 12.58 4.48 -40.48
C PHE A 20 13.79 3.85 -39.78
N PHE A 21 14.31 4.52 -38.75
CA PHE A 21 15.12 3.83 -37.76
C PHE A 21 14.21 2.84 -37.04
N ALA A 22 14.35 1.55 -37.37
CA ALA A 22 13.81 0.48 -36.56
C ALA A 22 14.50 0.56 -35.19
N ALA A 23 13.75 0.99 -34.16
CA ALA A 23 14.22 0.93 -32.79
C ALA A 23 14.49 -0.54 -32.42
N PRO A 24 15.61 -0.84 -31.74
CA PRO A 24 15.90 -2.19 -31.31
C PRO A 24 14.84 -2.64 -30.31
N VAL A 25 14.21 -3.77 -30.60
CA VAL A 25 13.33 -4.48 -29.67
C VAL A 25 14.22 -5.11 -28.61
N GLY A 26 14.18 -4.61 -27.36
CA GLY A 26 14.75 -5.35 -26.22
C GLY A 26 15.40 -4.56 -25.07
N GLY A 27 15.45 -3.22 -25.11
CA GLY A 27 15.85 -2.40 -23.95
C GLY A 27 14.69 -1.53 -23.51
N ALA A 28 14.33 -1.54 -22.22
CA ALA A 28 13.45 -0.51 -21.68
C ALA A 28 14.08 0.86 -21.99
N ALA A 29 13.27 1.83 -22.41
CA ALA A 29 13.76 3.20 -22.62
C ALA A 29 14.43 3.69 -21.31
N GLU A 30 15.51 4.46 -21.41
CA GLU A 30 16.10 5.04 -20.21
C GLU A 30 15.20 6.17 -19.69
N PRO A 31 15.08 6.34 -18.36
CA PRO A 31 14.41 7.49 -17.79
C PRO A 31 15.02 8.80 -18.29
N GLY A 32 14.16 9.79 -18.54
CA GLY A 32 14.58 11.08 -19.04
C GLY A 32 13.57 12.19 -18.74
N PRO A 33 13.87 13.44 -19.14
CA PRO A 33 12.97 14.57 -18.92
C PRO A 33 11.67 14.41 -19.74
N ILE A 34 10.58 14.98 -19.23
CA ILE A 34 9.34 15.13 -19.99
C ILE A 34 9.52 16.27 -21.01
N SER A 35 9.33 15.98 -22.29
CA SER A 35 9.31 16.99 -23.36
C SER A 35 7.99 17.78 -23.37
N ASP A 36 8.02 19.00 -23.90
CA ASP A 36 6.82 19.83 -24.04
C ASP A 36 5.73 19.11 -24.86
N ARG A 37 6.12 18.44 -25.96
CA ARG A 37 5.20 17.63 -26.75
C ARG A 37 4.50 16.55 -25.92
N LEU A 38 5.25 15.80 -25.12
CA LEU A 38 4.68 14.74 -24.30
C LEU A 38 3.75 15.31 -23.22
N ARG A 39 4.17 16.41 -22.58
CA ARG A 39 3.36 17.13 -21.59
C ARG A 39 2.03 17.59 -22.19
N ASP A 40 2.06 18.18 -23.38
CA ASP A 40 0.88 18.67 -24.08
C ASP A 40 -0.04 17.55 -24.55
N GLU A 41 0.52 16.44 -25.04
CA GLU A 41 -0.22 15.28 -25.53
C GLU A 41 -0.95 14.54 -24.40
N TRP A 42 -0.33 14.46 -23.22
CA TRP A 42 -0.84 13.73 -22.05
C TRP A 42 -1.49 14.61 -21.00
N LYS A 43 -1.46 15.93 -21.20
CA LYS A 43 -1.94 16.95 -20.24
C LYS A 43 -1.33 16.74 -18.85
N LEU A 44 -0.02 16.53 -18.80
CA LEU A 44 0.70 16.26 -17.56
C LEU A 44 0.85 17.53 -16.73
N ASP A 45 0.49 17.44 -15.46
CA ASP A 45 0.72 18.50 -14.48
C ASP A 45 2.20 18.88 -14.40
N ALA A 46 2.49 20.15 -14.10
CA ALA A 46 3.85 20.66 -13.93
C ALA A 46 4.61 19.97 -12.77
N PHE A 47 3.93 19.27 -11.87
CA PHE A 47 4.55 18.38 -10.90
C PHE A 47 5.46 17.32 -11.54
N TYR A 48 5.03 16.72 -12.66
CA TYR A 48 5.80 15.68 -13.33
C TYR A 48 6.91 16.28 -14.18
N GLN A 49 8.14 15.80 -13.97
CA GLN A 49 9.35 16.31 -14.63
C GLN A 49 10.15 15.22 -15.34
N LYS A 50 10.01 13.95 -14.91
CA LYS A 50 10.71 12.79 -15.48
C LYS A 50 9.73 11.73 -15.95
N GLN A 51 10.15 10.95 -16.94
CA GLN A 51 9.36 9.88 -17.52
C GLN A 51 10.21 8.73 -18.04
N VAL A 52 9.56 7.58 -18.21
CA VAL A 52 10.04 6.47 -19.04
C VAL A 52 8.84 5.76 -19.70
N ASP A 53 9.00 5.30 -20.94
CA ASP A 53 7.95 4.55 -21.66
C ASP A 53 8.13 3.04 -21.45
N ALA A 54 7.09 2.38 -20.92
CA ALA A 54 7.01 0.94 -20.71
C ALA A 54 5.81 0.31 -21.44
N GLY A 55 5.36 0.94 -22.54
CA GLY A 55 4.07 0.66 -23.19
C GLY A 55 2.93 1.46 -22.55
N VAL A 56 2.93 1.56 -21.22
CA VAL A 56 2.27 2.65 -20.47
C VAL A 56 3.31 3.71 -20.08
N LEU A 57 2.86 4.95 -19.89
CA LEU A 57 3.74 6.03 -19.47
C LEU A 57 4.04 5.91 -17.97
N VAL A 58 5.31 5.92 -17.58
CA VAL A 58 5.73 6.05 -16.17
C VAL A 58 6.23 7.48 -15.96
N VAL A 59 5.76 8.15 -14.92
CA VAL A 59 6.08 9.55 -14.62
C VAL A 59 6.47 9.74 -13.15
N GLY A 60 7.28 10.75 -12.90
CA GLY A 60 7.68 11.16 -11.55
C GLY A 60 8.06 12.63 -11.49
N SER A 61 8.15 13.17 -10.27
CA SER A 61 8.66 14.52 -10.05
C SER A 61 10.17 14.60 -10.30
N ALA A 62 10.75 15.79 -10.19
CA ALA A 62 12.20 15.95 -10.25
C ALA A 62 12.95 15.20 -9.11
N LYS A 63 12.26 14.87 -8.01
CA LYS A 63 12.85 14.24 -6.81
C LYS A 63 12.98 12.73 -6.92
N VAL A 64 12.15 12.08 -7.75
CA VAL A 64 12.14 10.62 -7.95
C VAL A 64 13.44 10.18 -8.62
N SER A 65 14.15 9.16 -8.14
CA SER A 65 15.34 8.70 -8.84
C SER A 65 15.02 8.03 -10.18
N ASP A 66 15.95 8.09 -11.11
CA ASP A 66 15.81 7.40 -12.40
C ASP A 66 15.71 5.88 -12.19
N ASN A 67 16.41 5.33 -11.19
CA ASN A 67 16.30 3.92 -10.81
C ASN A 67 14.87 3.52 -10.41
N ALA A 68 14.12 4.39 -9.74
CA ALA A 68 12.74 4.10 -9.38
C ALA A 68 11.83 4.05 -10.61
N LEU A 69 11.99 4.99 -11.54
CA LEU A 69 11.24 4.99 -12.81
C LEU A 69 11.59 3.75 -13.65
N ALA A 70 12.88 3.43 -13.77
CA ALA A 70 13.36 2.25 -14.48
C ALA A 70 12.83 0.96 -13.85
N GLU A 71 12.80 0.87 -12.52
CA GLU A 71 12.26 -0.29 -11.80
C GLU A 71 10.76 -0.47 -12.05
N ALA A 72 9.97 0.59 -11.97
CA ALA A 72 8.55 0.53 -12.29
C ALA A 72 8.32 0.08 -13.75
N ALA A 73 9.07 0.63 -14.70
CA ALA A 73 9.02 0.21 -16.10
C ALA A 73 9.39 -1.27 -16.30
N TRP A 74 10.42 -1.74 -15.59
CA TRP A 74 10.83 -3.14 -15.62
C TRP A 74 9.73 -4.06 -15.08
N ILE A 75 9.11 -3.72 -13.94
CA ILE A 75 8.00 -4.49 -13.36
C ILE A 75 6.80 -4.55 -14.33
N VAL A 76 6.41 -3.42 -14.94
CA VAL A 76 5.35 -3.37 -15.96
C VAL A 76 5.66 -4.36 -17.09
N GLY A 77 6.88 -4.31 -17.63
CA GLY A 77 7.31 -5.19 -18.71
C GLY A 77 7.33 -6.67 -18.32
N ARG A 78 7.65 -7.00 -17.06
CA ARG A 78 7.65 -8.38 -16.55
C ARG A 78 6.24 -8.91 -16.29
N MET A 79 5.36 -8.10 -15.72
CA MET A 79 3.97 -8.50 -15.45
C MET A 79 3.18 -8.70 -16.73
N LEU A 80 3.37 -7.84 -17.75
CA LEU A 80 2.62 -7.88 -19.00
C LEU A 80 3.45 -8.37 -20.19
N ASP A 81 4.44 -9.23 -19.93
CA ASP A 81 5.21 -9.85 -21.01
C ASP A 81 4.28 -10.61 -21.97
N GLY A 82 4.42 -10.37 -23.26
CA GLY A 82 3.51 -10.89 -24.30
C GLY A 82 2.11 -10.26 -24.35
N ARG A 83 1.71 -9.39 -23.41
CA ARG A 83 0.37 -8.75 -23.34
C ARG A 83 0.35 -7.31 -23.84
N LYS A 84 0.83 -7.12 -25.06
CA LYS A 84 0.83 -5.79 -25.74
C LYS A 84 -0.59 -5.24 -25.94
N ASP A 85 -1.58 -6.11 -26.03
CA ASP A 85 -3.00 -5.75 -26.08
C ASP A 85 -3.44 -5.00 -24.82
N LEU A 86 -3.06 -5.49 -23.62
CA LEU A 86 -3.35 -4.83 -22.35
C LEU A 86 -2.61 -3.50 -22.22
N LEU A 87 -1.30 -3.49 -22.52
CA LEU A 87 -0.51 -2.25 -22.49
C LEU A 87 -1.10 -1.19 -23.42
N LYS A 88 -1.52 -1.58 -24.64
CA LYS A 88 -2.18 -0.68 -25.58
C LYS A 88 -3.51 -0.16 -25.03
N ALA A 89 -4.39 -1.04 -24.54
CA ALA A 89 -5.67 -0.64 -23.97
C ALA A 89 -5.52 0.32 -22.79
N MET A 90 -4.58 0.04 -21.89
CA MET A 90 -4.26 0.92 -20.76
C MET A 90 -3.74 2.28 -21.24
N ARG A 91 -2.85 2.30 -22.23
CA ARG A 91 -2.32 3.56 -22.82
C ARG A 91 -3.43 4.37 -23.51
N ASP A 92 -4.30 3.72 -24.27
CA ASP A 92 -5.45 4.35 -24.93
C ASP A 92 -6.43 4.95 -23.90
N ASN A 93 -6.60 4.27 -22.75
CA ASN A 93 -7.32 4.75 -21.58
C ASN A 93 -6.54 5.78 -20.74
N ARG A 94 -5.42 6.30 -21.26
CA ARG A 94 -4.55 7.32 -20.64
C ARG A 94 -3.96 6.91 -19.30
N VAL A 95 -3.84 5.61 -19.03
CA VAL A 95 -3.22 5.12 -17.81
C VAL A 95 -1.74 5.42 -17.79
N ARG A 96 -1.29 5.94 -16.65
CA ARG A 96 0.12 6.20 -16.34
C ARG A 96 0.47 5.68 -14.95
N VAL A 97 1.72 5.31 -14.77
CA VAL A 97 2.31 4.95 -13.48
C VAL A 97 2.91 6.22 -12.86
N GLY A 98 2.39 6.66 -11.73
CA GLY A 98 2.92 7.79 -10.95
C GLY A 98 3.84 7.30 -9.82
N VAL A 99 5.14 7.52 -9.95
CA VAL A 99 6.11 7.18 -8.90
C VAL A 99 6.29 8.38 -7.98
N MET A 100 6.11 8.15 -6.68
CA MET A 100 6.36 9.13 -5.63
C MET A 100 7.78 8.98 -5.09
N ALA A 101 8.51 10.09 -4.94
CA ALA A 101 9.78 10.05 -4.24
C ALA A 101 9.55 9.65 -2.77
N ALA A 102 10.58 9.17 -2.07
CA ALA A 102 10.48 8.84 -0.64
C ALA A 102 10.09 10.03 0.27
N SER A 103 10.18 11.27 -0.24
CA SER A 103 9.76 12.51 0.43
C SER A 103 8.40 13.05 -0.03
N GLU A 104 7.69 12.29 -0.88
CA GLU A 104 6.39 12.63 -1.46
C GLU A 104 5.36 11.57 -1.05
N TYR A 105 4.12 12.01 -0.83
CA TYR A 105 3.05 11.18 -0.28
C TYR A 105 1.87 11.11 -1.24
N THR A 106 0.92 10.21 -0.97
CA THR A 106 -0.21 9.92 -1.88
C THR A 106 -0.90 11.18 -2.36
N THR A 107 -1.21 12.12 -1.47
CA THR A 107 -1.94 13.34 -1.86
C THR A 107 -1.04 14.45 -2.42
N ASP A 108 0.26 14.22 -2.58
CA ASP A 108 1.15 15.13 -3.31
C ASP A 108 1.12 14.88 -4.82
N LEU A 109 0.68 13.68 -5.24
CA LEU A 109 0.37 13.42 -6.65
C LEU A 109 -0.85 14.28 -7.06
N PRO A 110 -0.79 15.00 -8.20
CA PRO A 110 -1.86 15.88 -8.66
C PRO A 110 -3.25 15.22 -8.67
N GLU A 111 -3.31 13.97 -9.13
CA GLU A 111 -4.53 13.20 -9.30
C GLU A 111 -5.16 12.73 -7.97
N HIS A 112 -4.39 12.77 -6.89
CA HIS A 112 -4.78 12.36 -5.55
C HIS A 112 -4.88 13.53 -4.57
N GLY A 113 -4.51 14.75 -4.97
CA GLY A 113 -4.47 15.93 -4.08
C GLY A 113 -5.81 16.35 -3.47
N ARG A 114 -6.92 15.90 -4.08
CA ARG A 114 -8.27 16.12 -3.56
C ARG A 114 -8.69 15.18 -2.43
N LEU A 115 -7.93 14.10 -2.18
CA LEU A 115 -8.27 13.14 -1.13
C LEU A 115 -8.17 13.79 0.25
N LYS A 116 -9.19 13.57 1.09
CA LYS A 116 -9.28 14.10 2.46
C LYS A 116 -9.68 13.00 3.44
N PRO A 117 -9.21 13.05 4.71
CA PRO A 117 -8.18 13.96 5.22
C PRO A 117 -6.79 13.65 4.64
N LYS A 118 -5.96 14.67 4.40
CA LYS A 118 -4.61 14.50 3.81
C LYS A 118 -3.75 13.54 4.66
N LEU A 119 -3.77 13.73 5.97
CA LEU A 119 -2.96 12.94 6.90
C LEU A 119 -3.32 11.45 6.87
N TYR A 120 -4.61 11.13 6.76
CA TYR A 120 -5.08 9.76 6.62
C TYR A 120 -4.54 9.13 5.33
N TRP A 121 -4.79 9.76 4.18
CA TRP A 121 -4.42 9.18 2.89
C TRP A 121 -2.91 9.07 2.71
N ASP A 122 -2.15 10.08 3.15
CA ASP A 122 -0.69 10.06 3.11
C ASP A 122 -0.09 8.94 3.97
N ARG A 123 -0.78 8.49 5.03
CA ARG A 123 -0.31 7.40 5.91
C ARG A 123 -0.87 6.02 5.54
N ARG A 124 -2.11 5.98 5.01
CA ARG A 124 -2.85 4.76 4.69
C ARG A 124 -2.31 4.06 3.46
N ALA A 125 -1.75 4.79 2.51
CA ALA A 125 -1.37 4.27 1.21
C ALA A 125 0.01 4.78 0.79
N ARG A 126 0.77 3.90 0.13
CA ARG A 126 1.93 4.29 -0.72
C ARG A 126 1.75 3.90 -2.18
N GLY A 127 0.55 3.46 -2.53
CA GLY A 127 0.10 3.23 -3.88
C GLY A 127 -1.41 3.18 -3.92
N LEU A 128 -1.97 3.44 -5.11
CA LEU A 128 -3.40 3.36 -5.41
C LEU A 128 -3.55 2.88 -6.85
N GLY A 129 -4.48 1.95 -7.09
CA GLY A 129 -4.83 1.48 -8.42
C GLY A 129 -5.48 2.55 -9.31
N ALA A 130 -5.30 2.39 -10.62
CA ALA A 130 -5.93 3.27 -11.61
C ALA A 130 -7.40 2.92 -11.85
N THR A 131 -8.20 3.93 -12.21
CA THR A 131 -9.55 3.76 -12.77
C THR A 131 -9.67 4.55 -14.07
N LEU A 132 -10.71 4.33 -14.87
CA LEU A 132 -10.91 5.11 -16.10
C LEU A 132 -11.09 6.62 -15.83
N THR A 133 -11.63 7.00 -14.67
CA THR A 133 -11.83 8.41 -14.30
C THR A 133 -10.64 9.04 -13.57
N ASN A 134 -9.76 8.18 -13.05
CA ASN A 134 -8.50 8.58 -12.42
C ASN A 134 -7.40 7.64 -12.92
N PRO A 135 -6.85 7.88 -14.12
CA PRO A 135 -6.00 6.92 -14.83
C PRO A 135 -4.55 6.96 -14.34
N VAL A 136 -4.35 7.00 -13.02
CA VAL A 136 -3.04 6.92 -12.39
C VAL A 136 -3.02 5.75 -11.44
N VAL A 137 -2.10 4.83 -11.71
CA VAL A 137 -1.66 3.85 -10.72
C VAL A 137 -0.41 4.43 -10.05
N SER A 138 -0.38 4.45 -8.72
CA SER A 138 0.74 5.05 -7.99
C SER A 138 1.51 4.04 -7.14
N CYS A 139 2.78 4.33 -6.92
CA CYS A 139 3.65 3.57 -6.01
C CYS A 139 4.77 4.46 -5.45
N GLY A 140 5.37 4.04 -4.35
CA GLY A 140 6.50 4.71 -3.71
C GLY A 140 7.85 4.19 -4.18
N GLU A 141 8.78 5.09 -4.43
CA GLU A 141 10.18 4.78 -4.72
C GLU A 141 10.82 3.90 -3.64
N GLU A 142 10.50 4.16 -2.37
CA GLU A 142 11.03 3.38 -1.26
C GLU A 142 10.65 1.90 -1.34
N ASN A 143 9.46 1.60 -1.89
CA ASN A 143 8.99 0.24 -2.02
C ASN A 143 9.59 -0.45 -3.25
N LEU A 144 9.63 0.25 -4.39
CA LEU A 144 10.24 -0.25 -5.63
C LEU A 144 11.71 -0.66 -5.41
N LEU A 145 12.47 0.18 -4.71
CA LEU A 145 13.92 -0.01 -4.54
C LEU A 145 14.29 -0.71 -3.22
N GLY A 146 13.37 -0.86 -2.27
CA GLY A 146 13.60 -1.54 -0.99
C GLY A 146 14.40 -0.71 0.01
N PHE A 147 13.98 0.54 0.21
CA PHE A 147 14.63 1.45 1.17
C PHE A 147 14.41 0.96 2.61
N PRO A 148 15.37 1.20 3.52
CA PRO A 148 15.11 1.12 4.95
C PRO A 148 13.89 1.96 5.34
N GLY A 149 12.97 1.39 6.11
CA GLY A 149 11.76 2.11 6.53
C GLY A 149 10.58 2.02 5.56
N ASP A 150 10.72 1.32 4.42
CA ASP A 150 9.59 0.95 3.56
C ASP A 150 8.42 0.39 4.42
N PRO A 151 7.21 0.96 4.32
CA PRO A 151 6.03 0.47 5.04
C PRO A 151 5.59 -0.95 4.63
N TYR A 152 6.02 -1.43 3.46
CA TYR A 152 5.65 -2.71 2.87
C TYR A 152 6.89 -3.59 2.64
N PRO A 153 7.75 -3.85 3.65
CA PRO A 153 9.10 -4.38 3.43
C PRO A 153 9.16 -5.80 2.86
N ASN A 154 8.05 -6.54 2.90
CA ASN A 154 7.99 -7.94 2.49
C ASN A 154 7.23 -8.19 1.18
N GLU A 155 6.84 -7.13 0.49
CA GLU A 155 6.10 -7.16 -0.78
C GLU A 155 6.45 -5.92 -1.62
N ASN A 156 6.06 -5.90 -2.89
CA ASN A 156 6.06 -4.70 -3.71
C ASN A 156 4.63 -4.28 -4.03
N ILE A 157 4.15 -3.26 -3.32
CA ILE A 157 2.77 -2.80 -3.45
C ILE A 157 2.45 -2.37 -4.89
N PHE A 158 3.43 -1.99 -5.71
CA PHE A 158 3.17 -1.70 -7.11
C PHE A 158 2.62 -2.91 -7.88
N VAL A 159 3.01 -4.14 -7.54
CA VAL A 159 2.45 -5.36 -8.16
C VAL A 159 0.94 -5.44 -7.89
N HIS A 160 0.54 -5.16 -6.65
CA HIS A 160 -0.86 -5.09 -6.22
C HIS A 160 -1.63 -3.98 -6.96
N GLU A 161 -1.14 -2.74 -6.89
CA GLU A 161 -1.84 -1.60 -7.48
C GLU A 161 -1.89 -1.68 -9.01
N PHE A 162 -0.86 -2.26 -9.63
CA PHE A 162 -0.86 -2.52 -11.06
C PHE A 162 -1.83 -3.63 -11.45
N ALA A 163 -2.05 -4.63 -10.59
CA ALA A 163 -3.11 -5.62 -10.80
C ALA A 163 -4.51 -4.97 -10.83
N HIS A 164 -4.78 -4.01 -9.94
CA HIS A 164 -6.00 -3.19 -10.02
C HIS A 164 -6.08 -2.41 -11.33
N ALA A 165 -4.99 -1.75 -11.74
CA ALA A 165 -4.94 -1.00 -12.99
C ALA A 165 -5.22 -1.89 -14.20
N ILE A 166 -4.56 -3.06 -14.29
CA ILE A 166 -4.79 -4.06 -15.34
C ILE A 166 -6.25 -4.47 -15.38
N HIS A 167 -6.85 -4.79 -14.23
CA HIS A 167 -8.25 -5.18 -14.15
C HIS A 167 -9.21 -4.06 -14.60
N GLY A 168 -9.12 -2.90 -13.95
CA GLY A 168 -10.07 -1.81 -14.11
C GLY A 168 -9.95 -1.04 -15.43
N THR A 169 -8.79 -1.10 -16.11
CA THR A 169 -8.51 -0.25 -17.28
C THR A 169 -7.98 -1.00 -18.49
N GLY A 170 -7.33 -2.15 -18.32
CA GLY A 170 -6.89 -2.99 -19.44
C GLY A 170 -7.95 -4.02 -19.80
N LEU A 171 -8.20 -4.95 -18.87
CA LEU A 171 -9.14 -6.07 -19.05
C LEU A 171 -10.57 -5.59 -19.26
N SER A 172 -11.00 -4.52 -18.59
CA SER A 172 -12.31 -3.91 -18.84
C SER A 172 -12.54 -3.50 -20.32
N THR A 173 -11.47 -3.30 -21.08
CA THR A 173 -11.50 -3.01 -22.52
C THR A 173 -11.26 -4.25 -23.38
N THR A 174 -10.24 -5.06 -23.06
CA THR A 174 -9.83 -6.19 -23.91
C THR A 174 -10.63 -7.48 -23.68
N ASP A 175 -11.16 -7.67 -22.47
CA ASP A 175 -12.07 -8.75 -22.10
C ASP A 175 -13.15 -8.27 -21.11
N PRO A 176 -14.24 -7.69 -21.63
CA PRO A 176 -15.34 -7.19 -20.80
C PRO A 176 -16.03 -8.27 -19.95
N THR A 177 -15.77 -9.56 -20.18
CA THR A 177 -16.36 -10.65 -19.39
C THR A 177 -15.57 -10.99 -18.14
N PHE A 178 -14.32 -10.52 -18.02
CA PHE A 178 -13.40 -10.87 -16.96
C PHE A 178 -13.95 -10.56 -15.56
N ASP A 179 -14.46 -9.34 -15.33
CA ASP A 179 -14.97 -8.91 -14.01
C ASP A 179 -16.12 -9.81 -13.53
N LYS A 180 -17.01 -10.23 -14.43
CA LYS A 180 -18.10 -11.16 -14.09
C LYS A 180 -17.56 -12.51 -13.59
N ARG A 181 -16.52 -13.03 -14.24
CA ARG A 181 -15.88 -14.30 -13.85
C ARG A 181 -15.10 -14.15 -12.55
N LEU A 182 -14.44 -13.01 -12.35
CA LEU A 182 -13.75 -12.68 -11.11
C LEU A 182 -14.71 -12.59 -9.93
N ARG A 183 -15.85 -11.92 -10.07
CA ARG A 183 -16.90 -11.86 -9.03
C ARG A 183 -17.41 -13.23 -8.65
N ALA A 184 -17.71 -14.08 -9.64
CA ALA A 184 -18.17 -15.44 -9.38
C ALA A 184 -17.10 -16.28 -8.64
N ALA A 185 -15.82 -16.14 -9.00
CA ALA A 185 -14.72 -16.81 -8.30
C ALA A 185 -14.59 -16.30 -6.85
N TYR A 186 -14.68 -14.98 -6.64
CA TYR A 186 -14.65 -14.38 -5.31
C TYR A 186 -15.81 -14.88 -4.44
N GLU A 187 -17.05 -14.84 -4.93
CA GLU A 187 -18.23 -15.30 -4.19
C GLU A 187 -18.08 -16.78 -3.75
N ALA A 188 -17.63 -17.64 -4.66
CA ALA A 188 -17.37 -19.06 -4.36
C ALA A 188 -16.23 -19.24 -3.35
N ALA A 189 -15.18 -18.43 -3.42
CA ALA A 189 -14.07 -18.47 -2.45
C ALA A 189 -14.54 -18.07 -1.04
N ILE A 190 -15.35 -17.02 -0.93
CA ILE A 190 -15.91 -16.56 0.35
C ILE A 190 -16.90 -17.57 0.93
N GLU A 191 -17.76 -18.18 0.12
CA GLU A 191 -18.66 -19.26 0.56
C GLU A 191 -17.89 -20.44 1.16
N ARG A 192 -16.76 -20.79 0.53
CA ARG A 192 -15.82 -21.82 1.01
C ARG A 192 -14.94 -21.35 2.18
N LYS A 193 -15.12 -20.11 2.66
CA LYS A 193 -14.34 -19.47 3.72
C LYS A 193 -12.84 -19.40 3.41
N LEU A 194 -12.48 -19.39 2.13
CA LEU A 194 -11.13 -19.02 1.71
C LEU A 194 -10.90 -17.55 2.04
N TRP A 195 -9.64 -17.18 2.27
CA TRP A 195 -9.24 -15.79 2.56
C TRP A 195 -9.89 -15.19 3.81
N LYS A 196 -10.50 -16.02 4.68
CA LYS A 196 -11.15 -15.55 5.89
C LYS A 196 -10.18 -14.70 6.72
N ASN A 197 -10.66 -13.53 7.14
CA ASN A 197 -9.92 -12.53 7.91
C ASN A 197 -8.73 -11.88 7.20
N THR A 198 -8.50 -12.14 5.91
CA THR A 198 -7.44 -11.48 5.12
C THR A 198 -7.97 -10.26 4.37
N TYR A 199 -7.05 -9.46 3.82
CA TYR A 199 -7.36 -8.31 2.98
C TYR A 199 -8.03 -8.73 1.66
N ALA A 200 -7.61 -9.88 1.09
CA ALA A 200 -8.22 -10.47 -0.10
C ALA A 200 -9.73 -10.72 0.04
N ALA A 201 -10.24 -10.98 1.25
CA ALA A 201 -11.67 -11.17 1.47
C ALA A 201 -12.50 -9.87 1.48
N THR A 202 -11.86 -8.70 1.44
CA THR A 202 -12.56 -7.40 1.54
C THR A 202 -13.54 -7.18 0.39
N ASN A 203 -13.13 -7.48 -0.84
CA ASN A 203 -13.97 -7.45 -2.04
C ASN A 203 -13.26 -8.16 -3.21
N HIS A 204 -13.99 -8.43 -4.30
CA HIS A 204 -13.46 -9.09 -5.51
C HIS A 204 -12.24 -8.39 -6.16
N SER A 205 -12.08 -7.07 -6.01
CA SER A 205 -10.92 -6.34 -6.56
C SER A 205 -9.67 -6.58 -5.72
N GLU A 206 -9.77 -6.57 -4.39
CA GLU A 206 -8.67 -6.93 -3.48
C GLU A 206 -8.31 -8.41 -3.61
N TYR A 207 -9.33 -9.28 -3.72
CA TYR A 207 -9.15 -10.70 -4.03
C TYR A 207 -8.31 -10.91 -5.29
N TRP A 208 -8.57 -10.14 -6.36
CA TRP A 208 -7.74 -10.16 -7.55
C TRP A 208 -6.31 -9.72 -7.25
N ALA A 209 -6.12 -8.52 -6.70
CA ALA A 209 -4.79 -7.95 -6.52
C ALA A 209 -3.88 -8.79 -5.59
N GLU A 210 -4.43 -9.29 -4.48
CA GLU A 210 -3.75 -10.23 -3.58
C GLU A 210 -3.40 -11.56 -4.26
N GLY A 211 -4.32 -12.06 -5.10
CA GLY A 211 -4.10 -13.23 -5.94
C GLY A 211 -2.95 -13.02 -6.93
N VAL A 212 -2.88 -11.85 -7.56
CA VAL A 212 -1.79 -11.50 -8.48
C VAL A 212 -0.45 -11.38 -7.75
N GLN A 213 -0.42 -10.77 -6.56
CA GLN A 213 0.79 -10.77 -5.74
C GLN A 213 1.24 -12.20 -5.44
N SER A 214 0.33 -13.09 -5.03
CA SER A 214 0.65 -14.49 -4.81
C SER A 214 1.09 -15.20 -6.09
N TRP A 215 0.50 -14.88 -7.25
CA TRP A 215 0.90 -15.42 -8.56
C TRP A 215 2.34 -15.07 -8.93
N PHE A 216 2.85 -13.94 -8.47
CA PHE A 216 4.24 -13.51 -8.67
C PHE A 216 5.15 -13.76 -7.45
N ASP A 217 4.71 -14.53 -6.45
CA ASP A 217 5.40 -14.82 -5.18
C ASP A 217 5.77 -13.57 -4.35
N ASP A 218 4.99 -12.49 -4.50
CA ASP A 218 5.23 -11.18 -3.87
C ASP A 218 4.32 -10.90 -2.67
N ASN A 219 3.31 -11.74 -2.38
CA ASN A 219 2.40 -11.47 -1.27
C ASN A 219 3.14 -11.56 0.09
N ALA A 220 2.73 -10.75 1.06
CA ALA A 220 3.37 -10.61 2.35
C ALA A 220 3.26 -11.87 3.24
N PRO A 221 4.25 -12.14 4.14
CA PRO A 221 4.15 -13.09 5.25
C PRO A 221 2.82 -13.00 6.00
N PRO A 222 2.32 -14.12 6.56
CA PRO A 222 1.13 -14.12 7.40
C PRO A 222 1.20 -13.04 8.48
N ASP A 223 0.15 -12.25 8.59
CA ASP A 223 -0.03 -11.20 9.57
C ASP A 223 -1.53 -10.92 9.79
N ALA A 224 -1.90 -9.77 10.36
CA ALA A 224 -3.31 -9.42 10.61
C ALA A 224 -4.17 -9.26 9.34
N LEU A 225 -3.55 -9.22 8.16
CA LEU A 225 -4.16 -8.99 6.86
C LEU A 225 -3.85 -10.08 5.84
N HIS A 226 -2.82 -10.89 6.04
CA HIS A 226 -2.38 -11.92 5.09
C HIS A 226 -2.38 -13.31 5.72
N ASN A 227 -2.48 -14.33 4.88
CA ASN A 227 -2.39 -15.73 5.29
C ASN A 227 -1.15 -16.42 4.68
N GLU A 228 -1.10 -17.75 4.75
CA GLU A 228 0.04 -18.54 4.25
C GLU A 228 0.17 -18.57 2.72
N VAL A 229 -0.83 -18.13 1.96
CA VAL A 229 -0.98 -18.33 0.50
C VAL A 229 -0.21 -17.26 -0.26
N ARG A 230 1.12 -17.28 -0.10
CA ARG A 230 2.02 -16.25 -0.65
C ARG A 230 2.58 -16.49 -2.03
N THR A 231 2.56 -17.74 -2.48
CA THR A 231 3.27 -18.15 -3.68
C THR A 231 2.29 -18.72 -4.69
N ARG A 232 2.68 -18.74 -5.97
CA ARG A 232 1.88 -19.28 -7.05
C ARG A 232 1.51 -20.73 -6.79
N VAL A 233 2.45 -21.51 -6.27
CA VAL A 233 2.24 -22.92 -5.92
C VAL A 233 1.14 -23.02 -4.88
N LYS A 234 1.26 -22.28 -3.77
CA LYS A 234 0.22 -22.29 -2.73
C LYS A 234 -1.12 -21.76 -3.24
N LEU A 235 -1.13 -20.77 -4.13
CA LEU A 235 -2.35 -20.24 -4.73
C LEU A 235 -3.05 -21.27 -5.61
N LYS A 236 -2.31 -22.01 -6.45
CA LYS A 236 -2.86 -23.09 -7.29
C LYS A 236 -3.55 -24.16 -6.44
N ASP A 237 -2.97 -24.49 -5.29
CA ASP A 237 -3.53 -25.50 -4.37
C ASP A 237 -4.72 -24.97 -3.55
N TYR A 238 -4.59 -23.76 -3.02
CA TYR A 238 -5.55 -23.15 -2.11
C TYR A 238 -6.81 -22.61 -2.82
N ASP A 239 -6.60 -21.87 -3.91
CA ASP A 239 -7.65 -21.22 -4.69
C ASP A 239 -7.41 -21.40 -6.21
N PRO A 240 -7.67 -22.62 -6.74
CA PRO A 240 -7.44 -22.93 -8.14
C PRO A 240 -8.27 -22.07 -9.11
N ALA A 241 -9.41 -21.51 -8.66
CA ALA A 241 -10.23 -20.64 -9.48
C ALA A 241 -9.54 -19.28 -9.71
N LEU A 242 -9.02 -18.66 -8.65
CA LEU A 242 -8.23 -17.44 -8.77
C LEU A 242 -6.93 -17.67 -9.54
N ALA A 243 -6.25 -18.79 -9.26
CA ALA A 243 -5.04 -19.19 -9.98
C ALA A 243 -5.26 -19.28 -11.49
N LYS A 244 -6.40 -19.83 -11.92
CA LYS A 244 -6.76 -19.93 -13.34
C LYS A 244 -6.97 -18.56 -14.00
N LEU A 245 -7.60 -17.60 -13.29
CA LEU A 245 -7.74 -16.23 -13.78
C LEU A 245 -6.37 -15.55 -13.92
N CYS A 246 -5.47 -15.74 -12.95
CA CYS A 246 -4.11 -15.22 -13.04
C CYS A 246 -3.34 -15.84 -14.22
N GLN A 247 -3.44 -17.15 -14.41
CA GLN A 247 -2.80 -17.87 -15.52
C GLN A 247 -3.30 -17.40 -16.89
N GLU A 248 -4.60 -17.13 -17.02
CA GLU A 248 -5.19 -16.60 -18.25
C GLU A 248 -4.63 -15.23 -18.61
N VAL A 249 -4.41 -14.36 -17.62
CA VAL A 249 -3.93 -13.00 -17.85
C VAL A 249 -2.41 -12.96 -18.07
N PHE A 250 -1.67 -13.66 -17.23
CA PHE A 250 -0.20 -13.55 -17.11
C PHE A 250 0.57 -14.74 -17.69
N GLY A 251 -0.12 -15.79 -18.14
CA GLY A 251 0.50 -17.07 -18.49
C GLY A 251 1.11 -17.79 -17.29
N ASP A 252 1.78 -18.92 -17.53
CA ASP A 252 2.46 -19.71 -16.50
C ASP A 252 3.99 -19.58 -16.53
N GLY A 253 4.49 -18.41 -16.93
CA GLY A 253 5.93 -18.16 -17.04
C GLY A 253 6.70 -18.27 -15.71
N GLU A 254 8.02 -18.48 -15.79
CA GLU A 254 8.88 -18.73 -14.63
C GLU A 254 9.16 -17.50 -13.75
N TRP A 255 8.86 -16.29 -14.25
CA TRP A 255 9.18 -15.08 -13.49
C TRP A 255 8.40 -15.00 -12.18
N ARG A 256 9.13 -14.69 -11.10
CA ARG A 256 8.63 -14.36 -9.76
C ARG A 256 9.33 -13.09 -9.32
N TYR A 257 8.58 -12.21 -8.69
CA TYR A 257 9.14 -10.98 -8.17
C TYR A 257 10.14 -11.30 -7.05
N LYS A 258 11.21 -10.53 -7.04
CA LYS A 258 12.19 -10.46 -5.95
C LYS A 258 12.57 -9.00 -5.77
N ARG A 259 12.94 -8.58 -4.57
CA ARG A 259 13.42 -7.20 -4.39
C ARG A 259 14.74 -6.99 -5.12
N PRO A 260 15.07 -5.75 -5.56
CA PRO A 260 16.33 -5.50 -6.27
C PRO A 260 17.57 -6.05 -5.56
N ALA A 261 17.68 -5.95 -4.24
CA ALA A 261 18.82 -6.48 -3.49
C ALA A 261 19.03 -8.01 -3.60
N GLU A 262 18.00 -8.76 -3.98
CA GLU A 262 17.99 -10.24 -4.05
C GLU A 262 18.12 -10.77 -5.47
N ARG A 263 18.16 -9.89 -6.47
CA ARG A 263 18.19 -10.24 -7.90
C ARG A 263 19.60 -10.48 -8.42
N LYS A 264 19.68 -11.34 -9.43
CA LYS A 264 20.90 -11.52 -10.23
C LYS A 264 21.27 -10.21 -10.96
N PRO A 265 22.55 -9.98 -11.32
CA PRO A 265 22.96 -8.78 -12.05
C PRO A 265 22.17 -8.53 -13.33
N GLU A 266 21.78 -9.58 -14.06
CA GLU A 266 20.99 -9.45 -15.30
C GLU A 266 19.63 -8.76 -15.08
N ASP A 267 18.94 -9.10 -13.99
CA ASP A 267 17.65 -8.53 -13.60
C ASP A 267 17.80 -7.17 -12.86
N ARG A 268 19.00 -6.58 -12.88
CA ARG A 268 19.32 -5.26 -12.33
C ARG A 268 20.01 -4.34 -13.33
N ARG A 269 20.12 -4.74 -14.60
CA ARG A 269 20.82 -3.94 -15.62
C ARG A 269 20.22 -2.54 -15.81
N HIS A 270 18.92 -2.38 -15.57
CA HIS A 270 18.21 -1.10 -15.63
C HIS A 270 18.42 -0.21 -14.38
N LEU A 271 19.08 -0.73 -13.34
CA LEU A 271 19.32 -0.01 -12.08
C LEU A 271 20.76 0.50 -12.00
N ALA A 272 21.06 1.54 -12.79
CA ALA A 272 22.40 2.12 -12.86
C ALA A 272 22.91 2.56 -11.47
N GLY A 273 24.08 2.03 -11.08
CA GLY A 273 24.73 2.40 -9.82
C GLY A 273 23.99 1.99 -8.54
N TYR A 274 22.96 1.12 -8.63
CA TYR A 274 22.19 0.70 -7.46
C TYR A 274 23.05 -0.02 -6.43
N ASP A 275 22.99 0.47 -5.18
CA ASP A 275 23.62 -0.12 -4.01
C ASP A 275 22.63 -0.08 -2.84
N ALA A 276 22.15 -1.25 -2.43
CA ALA A 276 21.18 -1.40 -1.34
C ALA A 276 21.65 -0.77 -0.01
N LYS A 277 22.97 -0.67 0.20
CA LYS A 277 23.55 -0.10 1.43
C LYS A 277 23.56 1.43 1.45
N LYS A 278 23.34 2.08 0.30
CA LYS A 278 23.35 3.54 0.13
C LYS A 278 21.95 4.14 -0.03
N LEU A 279 20.92 3.30 0.02
CA LEU A 279 19.53 3.75 -0.10
C LEU A 279 19.17 4.64 1.09
N PRO A 280 18.45 5.76 0.87
CA PRO A 280 17.98 6.59 1.95
C PRO A 280 16.91 5.86 2.76
N ARG A 281 16.65 6.35 3.98
CA ARG A 281 15.57 5.84 4.81
C ARG A 281 14.26 6.56 4.44
N PHE A 282 13.18 5.80 4.28
CA PHE A 282 11.84 6.37 4.18
C PHE A 282 11.35 6.84 5.55
N GLU A 283 10.72 8.01 5.56
CA GLU A 283 10.11 8.59 6.75
C GLU A 283 8.70 9.13 6.43
N TRP A 284 7.77 8.87 7.33
CA TRP A 284 6.44 9.45 7.24
C TRP A 284 6.48 10.96 7.48
N ARG A 285 5.58 11.67 6.82
CA ARG A 285 5.41 13.11 6.99
C ARG A 285 5.17 13.43 8.46
N ALA A 286 5.99 14.32 9.03
CA ALA A 286 5.73 14.86 10.34
C ALA A 286 4.45 15.73 10.30
N ALA A 287 3.56 15.53 11.27
CA ALA A 287 2.34 16.31 11.43
C ALA A 287 2.22 16.82 12.87
N PRO A 288 1.90 18.10 13.10
CA PRO A 288 1.61 18.62 14.44
C PRO A 288 0.54 17.79 15.14
N LEU A 289 0.59 17.65 16.46
CA LEU A 289 -0.40 16.86 17.21
C LEU A 289 -1.82 17.46 17.12
N GLY A 290 -1.94 18.78 17.07
CA GLY A 290 -3.24 19.44 17.28
C GLY A 290 -3.73 19.28 18.72
N ALA A 291 -4.91 19.82 19.03
CA ALA A 291 -5.49 19.72 20.38
C ALA A 291 -6.19 18.37 20.61
N ASN A 292 -6.94 17.89 19.61
CA ASN A 292 -7.74 16.67 19.68
C ASN A 292 -7.47 15.77 18.47
N PRO A 293 -6.26 15.19 18.32
CA PRO A 293 -5.98 14.30 17.21
C PRO A 293 -6.91 13.09 17.25
N ARG A 294 -7.28 12.59 16.07
CA ARG A 294 -8.13 11.41 15.94
C ARG A 294 -7.39 10.28 15.24
N ALA A 295 -7.69 9.05 15.64
CA ALA A 295 -7.17 7.85 15.00
C ALA A 295 -8.25 6.79 14.81
N THR A 296 -8.20 6.08 13.69
CA THR A 296 -9.03 4.89 13.44
C THR A 296 -8.22 3.65 13.80
N ILE A 297 -8.81 2.77 14.61
CA ILE A 297 -8.28 1.45 14.95
C ILE A 297 -9.08 0.41 14.18
N GLN A 298 -8.41 -0.32 13.30
CA GLN A 298 -9.04 -1.30 12.42
C GLN A 298 -8.87 -2.70 12.98
N THR A 299 -9.94 -3.49 13.01
CA THR A 299 -9.93 -4.85 13.58
C THR A 299 -10.86 -5.79 12.80
N PRO A 300 -10.72 -7.12 12.95
CA PRO A 300 -11.70 -8.07 12.42
C PRO A 300 -13.10 -7.90 13.02
N ALA A 301 -13.21 -7.36 14.24
CA ALA A 301 -14.49 -7.11 14.90
C ALA A 301 -15.23 -5.87 14.37
N GLY A 302 -14.54 -5.01 13.65
CA GLY A 302 -15.02 -3.72 13.14
C GLY A 302 -14.01 -2.59 13.41
N ASP A 303 -14.17 -1.49 12.69
CA ASP A 303 -13.34 -0.30 12.84
C ASP A 303 -14.00 0.67 13.84
N PHE A 304 -13.18 1.37 14.64
CA PHE A 304 -13.66 2.40 15.56
C PHE A 304 -12.68 3.57 15.63
N ASP A 305 -13.21 4.77 15.93
CA ASP A 305 -12.40 5.98 16.03
C ASP A 305 -12.22 6.40 17.48
N VAL A 306 -11.01 6.85 17.80
CA VAL A 306 -10.67 7.49 19.06
C VAL A 306 -10.34 8.97 18.84
N GLU A 307 -10.81 9.82 19.75
CA GLU A 307 -10.38 11.20 19.93
C GLU A 307 -9.42 11.24 21.12
N LEU A 308 -8.22 11.76 20.90
CA LEU A 308 -7.15 11.79 21.89
C LEU A 308 -7.04 13.18 22.52
N ASP A 309 -6.65 13.24 23.79
CA ASP A 309 -6.55 14.47 24.57
C ASP A 309 -5.10 14.97 24.63
N ALA A 310 -4.63 15.58 23.54
CA ALA A 310 -3.27 16.11 23.47
C ALA A 310 -3.06 17.35 24.37
N LYS A 311 -4.13 17.92 24.94
CA LYS A 311 -4.05 19.05 25.88
C LYS A 311 -3.90 18.57 27.32
N GLY A 312 -4.70 17.59 27.74
CA GLY A 312 -4.71 17.05 29.09
C GLY A 312 -3.70 15.91 29.31
N ALA A 313 -3.27 15.22 28.25
CA ALA A 313 -2.30 14.13 28.32
C ALA A 313 -1.31 14.16 27.13
N PRO A 314 -0.59 15.28 26.89
CA PRO A 314 0.24 15.46 25.70
C PRO A 314 1.27 14.36 25.47
N GLU A 315 1.98 13.92 26.51
CA GLU A 315 3.03 12.91 26.40
C GLU A 315 2.45 11.52 26.09
N ALA A 316 1.31 11.16 26.70
CA ALA A 316 0.62 9.90 26.43
C ALA A 316 0.06 9.86 25.00
N THR A 317 -0.58 10.95 24.56
CA THR A 317 -1.06 11.09 23.17
C THR A 317 0.10 11.04 22.17
N ALA A 318 1.20 11.73 22.44
CA ALA A 318 2.38 11.73 21.59
C ALA A 318 3.02 10.32 21.49
N LEU A 319 3.13 9.60 22.60
CA LEU A 319 3.64 8.23 22.63
C LEU A 319 2.79 7.30 21.77
N PHE A 320 1.46 7.28 21.98
CA PHE A 320 0.55 6.47 21.19
C PHE A 320 0.65 6.77 19.69
N LEU A 321 0.61 8.05 19.31
CA LEU A 321 0.66 8.46 17.91
C LEU A 321 2.03 8.22 17.27
N LYS A 322 3.14 8.31 18.02
CA LYS A 322 4.48 7.98 17.52
C LYS A 322 4.59 6.49 17.20
N ILE A 323 4.03 5.63 18.04
CA ILE A 323 3.97 4.17 17.80
C ILE A 323 3.07 3.87 16.60
N ALA A 324 1.88 4.49 16.52
CA ALA A 324 0.98 4.33 15.38
C ALA A 324 1.62 4.78 14.06
N LEU A 325 2.28 5.95 14.05
CA LEU A 325 2.95 6.50 12.88
C LEU A 325 4.03 5.54 12.35
N ASP A 326 4.82 4.95 13.25
CA ASP A 326 5.87 3.97 12.90
C ASP A 326 5.34 2.57 12.56
N GLY A 327 4.01 2.35 12.72
CA GLY A 327 3.35 1.08 12.43
C GLY A 327 3.43 0.06 13.56
N GLY A 328 3.75 0.46 14.79
CA GLY A 328 3.93 -0.45 15.91
C GLY A 328 2.66 -1.20 16.33
N TYR A 329 1.49 -0.65 16.01
CA TYR A 329 0.21 -1.34 16.23
C TYR A 329 -0.28 -2.16 15.02
N HIS A 330 0.40 -2.10 13.86
CA HIS A 330 0.05 -2.94 12.72
C HIS A 330 0.42 -4.39 13.04
N SER A 331 -0.58 -5.28 13.03
CA SER A 331 -0.45 -6.65 13.54
C SER A 331 -0.06 -6.67 15.03
N GLY A 332 -0.50 -5.65 15.78
CA GLY A 332 -0.60 -5.71 17.24
C GLY A 332 -1.76 -6.61 17.65
N ARG A 333 -2.04 -6.70 18.94
CA ARG A 333 -3.06 -7.65 19.42
C ARG A 333 -3.87 -7.10 20.57
N PHE A 334 -5.15 -7.47 20.62
CA PHE A 334 -5.96 -7.51 21.83
C PHE A 334 -5.83 -8.90 22.45
N ASP A 335 -5.15 -9.00 23.59
CA ASP A 335 -4.73 -10.27 24.19
C ASP A 335 -5.31 -10.56 25.57
N LYS A 336 -6.03 -9.60 26.18
CA LYS A 336 -6.70 -9.80 27.46
C LYS A 336 -8.00 -9.01 27.53
N ALA A 337 -9.02 -9.61 28.13
CA ALA A 337 -10.28 -8.94 28.45
C ALA A 337 -10.68 -9.19 29.91
N VAL A 338 -10.97 -8.11 30.64
CA VAL A 338 -11.51 -8.21 32.01
C VAL A 338 -12.95 -7.75 31.99
N ARG A 339 -13.86 -8.66 32.37
CA ARG A 339 -15.31 -8.42 32.41
C ARG A 339 -15.81 -8.41 33.84
N ASN A 340 -16.81 -7.58 34.11
CA ASN A 340 -17.51 -7.60 35.39
C ASN A 340 -18.28 -8.91 35.54
N ALA A 341 -18.21 -9.52 36.72
CA ALA A 341 -18.81 -10.83 36.99
C ALA A 341 -20.35 -10.81 36.97
N LYS A 342 -20.97 -9.68 37.35
CA LYS A 342 -22.43 -9.51 37.38
C LYS A 342 -22.98 -8.99 36.06
N ASP A 343 -22.19 -8.18 35.35
CA ASP A 343 -22.55 -7.65 34.04
C ASP A 343 -21.39 -7.79 33.04
N PRO A 344 -21.30 -8.93 32.32
CA PRO A 344 -20.19 -9.20 31.42
C PRO A 344 -20.04 -8.22 30.23
N VAL A 345 -21.01 -7.33 29.99
CA VAL A 345 -20.88 -6.29 28.96
C VAL A 345 -20.08 -5.07 29.43
N ILE A 346 -19.71 -5.02 30.72
CA ILE A 346 -18.86 -4.01 31.34
C ILE A 346 -17.46 -4.59 31.57
N GLY A 347 -16.41 -3.81 31.30
CA GLY A 347 -15.04 -4.26 31.44
C GLY A 347 -14.01 -3.38 30.73
N TYR A 348 -12.87 -3.98 30.42
CA TYR A 348 -11.90 -3.41 29.50
C TYR A 348 -11.24 -4.50 28.64
N VAL A 349 -10.77 -4.08 27.46
CA VAL A 349 -9.90 -4.89 26.60
C VAL A 349 -8.50 -4.29 26.58
N SER A 350 -7.47 -5.13 26.71
CA SER A 350 -6.06 -4.74 26.66
C SER A 350 -5.48 -5.02 25.27
N ALA A 351 -4.64 -4.11 24.81
CA ALA A 351 -3.90 -4.20 23.57
C ALA A 351 -2.40 -3.97 23.75
N ALA A 352 -1.62 -4.66 22.93
CA ALA A 352 -0.17 -4.55 22.87
C ALA A 352 0.32 -4.31 21.42
N PRO A 353 1.44 -3.58 21.24
CA PRO A 353 2.12 -3.47 19.95
C PRO A 353 2.56 -4.83 19.39
N ASN A 354 2.82 -4.84 18.08
CA ASN A 354 3.33 -6.00 17.36
C ASN A 354 4.70 -6.46 17.92
N PRO A 355 4.83 -7.74 18.35
CA PRO A 355 6.09 -8.28 18.85
C PRO A 355 7.27 -8.18 17.87
N ALA A 356 7.04 -8.30 16.57
CA ALA A 356 8.09 -8.15 15.56
C ALA A 356 8.56 -6.69 15.45
N TRP A 357 7.65 -5.74 15.63
CA TRP A 357 8.00 -4.33 15.68
C TRP A 357 8.78 -3.97 16.96
N LEU A 358 8.45 -4.56 18.10
CA LEU A 358 9.17 -4.32 19.37
C LEU A 358 10.67 -4.59 19.25
N LYS A 359 11.08 -5.61 18.48
CA LYS A 359 12.49 -5.94 18.21
C LYS A 359 13.28 -4.81 17.55
N ARG A 360 12.61 -3.85 16.92
CA ARG A 360 13.22 -2.69 16.23
C ARG A 360 12.78 -1.34 16.79
N ALA A 361 12.02 -1.33 17.89
CA ALA A 361 11.46 -0.12 18.48
C ALA A 361 12.49 0.73 19.23
N GLU A 362 13.62 0.14 19.65
CA GLU A 362 14.69 0.83 20.40
C GLU A 362 15.18 2.10 19.69
N ARG A 363 15.24 2.09 18.34
CA ARG A 363 15.63 3.25 17.52
C ARG A 363 14.77 4.49 17.77
N LEU A 364 13.55 4.31 18.26
CA LEU A 364 12.61 5.42 18.48
C LEU A 364 12.84 6.11 19.82
N LYS A 365 13.60 5.50 20.74
CA LYS A 365 13.85 6.02 22.10
C LYS A 365 12.52 6.43 22.75
N LEU A 366 11.62 5.46 22.91
CA LEU A 366 10.29 5.70 23.46
C LEU A 366 10.41 5.92 24.97
N GLU A 367 9.65 6.90 25.46
CA GLU A 367 9.52 7.20 26.88
C GLU A 367 8.35 6.39 27.47
N ASP A 368 8.34 6.24 28.79
CA ASP A 368 7.22 5.63 29.51
C ASP A 368 6.01 6.56 29.55
N ALA A 369 4.82 5.98 29.70
CA ALA A 369 3.62 6.78 29.89
C ALA A 369 3.67 7.58 31.22
N PRO A 370 3.27 8.87 31.20
CA PRO A 370 3.43 9.77 32.33
C PRO A 370 2.48 9.43 33.49
N VAL A 371 2.85 9.78 34.72
CA VAL A 371 1.91 9.67 35.87
C VAL A 371 0.74 10.63 35.68
N THR A 372 -0.48 10.21 36.02
CA THR A 372 -1.66 11.09 36.02
C THR A 372 -2.55 10.87 37.24
N LYS A 373 -3.34 11.89 37.59
CA LYS A 373 -4.41 11.81 38.59
C LYS A 373 -5.79 11.58 37.95
N ASN A 374 -5.89 11.69 36.62
CA ASN A 374 -7.14 11.51 35.90
C ASN A 374 -7.57 10.05 35.97
N ARG A 375 -8.87 9.81 36.14
CA ARG A 375 -9.44 8.46 36.19
C ARG A 375 -10.19 8.17 34.89
N PRO A 376 -10.14 6.93 34.39
CA PRO A 376 -10.92 6.54 33.23
C PRO A 376 -12.42 6.56 33.54
N VAL A 377 -13.22 6.72 32.49
CA VAL A 377 -14.68 6.55 32.45
C VAL A 377 -15.07 5.66 31.26
N ASP A 378 -16.37 5.40 31.06
CA ASP A 378 -16.85 4.64 29.90
C ASP A 378 -16.29 5.20 28.58
N GLY A 379 -15.86 4.30 27.68
CA GLY A 379 -15.27 4.63 26.39
C GLY A 379 -13.85 5.19 26.45
N THR A 380 -13.24 5.34 27.62
CA THR A 380 -11.86 5.86 27.75
C THR A 380 -10.85 4.91 27.11
N ILE A 381 -9.87 5.47 26.38
CA ILE A 381 -8.62 4.79 26.03
C ILE A 381 -7.50 5.29 26.95
N ALA A 382 -6.73 4.36 27.52
CA ALA A 382 -5.68 4.67 28.49
C ALA A 382 -4.41 3.85 28.24
N LEU A 383 -3.23 4.46 28.38
CA LEU A 383 -1.95 3.73 28.30
C LEU A 383 -1.72 2.96 29.59
N VAL A 384 -1.13 1.77 29.51
CA VAL A 384 -0.73 0.97 30.66
C VAL A 384 0.68 1.36 31.08
N ARG A 385 0.88 1.72 32.35
CA ARG A 385 2.20 2.05 32.91
C ARG A 385 2.89 0.82 33.48
N GLY A 386 4.22 0.75 33.32
CA GLY A 386 5.03 -0.38 33.77
C GLY A 386 4.65 -1.72 33.13
N GLY A 387 3.93 -1.68 32.01
CA GLY A 387 3.52 -2.85 31.26
C GLY A 387 4.70 -3.52 30.55
N PRO A 388 4.51 -4.73 30.00
CA PRO A 388 5.57 -5.50 29.35
C PRO A 388 6.06 -4.91 28.01
N ALA A 389 5.33 -3.93 27.46
CA ALA A 389 5.67 -3.28 26.20
C ALA A 389 5.30 -1.79 26.25
N PRO A 390 6.12 -0.90 25.66
CA PRO A 390 5.79 0.51 25.55
C PRO A 390 4.53 0.71 24.73
N GLY A 391 3.66 1.61 25.17
CA GLY A 391 2.41 1.93 24.45
C GLY A 391 1.37 0.83 24.45
N GLY A 392 1.47 -0.19 25.33
CA GLY A 392 0.32 -1.02 25.66
C GLY A 392 -0.83 -0.15 26.18
N PHE A 393 -2.06 -0.45 25.79
CA PHE A 393 -3.21 0.37 26.13
C PHE A 393 -4.44 -0.48 26.46
N VAL A 394 -5.40 0.14 27.15
CA VAL A 394 -6.71 -0.45 27.45
C VAL A 394 -7.83 0.45 26.93
N ILE A 395 -8.96 -0.16 26.58
CA ILE A 395 -10.20 0.56 26.27
C ILE A 395 -11.29 0.08 27.20
N PHE A 396 -11.92 1.03 27.90
CA PHE A 396 -12.98 0.76 28.87
C PHE A 396 -14.36 0.73 28.21
N VAL A 397 -15.19 -0.21 28.66
CA VAL A 397 -16.59 -0.36 28.26
C VAL A 397 -17.44 -0.40 29.54
N GLY A 398 -18.32 0.57 29.71
CA GLY A 398 -19.03 0.82 30.97
C GLY A 398 -18.11 1.33 32.08
N THR A 399 -18.56 1.17 33.32
CA THR A 399 -17.82 1.63 34.51
C THR A 399 -16.48 0.89 34.63
N PRO A 400 -15.34 1.61 34.63
CA PRO A 400 -14.03 0.99 34.79
C PRO A 400 -13.92 0.18 36.09
N PRO A 401 -13.44 -1.07 36.03
CA PRO A 401 -13.22 -1.85 37.24
C PRO A 401 -12.02 -1.31 38.02
N GLU A 402 -12.05 -1.39 39.35
CA GLU A 402 -10.93 -1.00 40.21
C GLU A 402 -9.63 -1.77 39.90
N THR A 403 -9.75 -2.93 39.26
CA THR A 403 -8.65 -3.83 38.88
C THR A 403 -7.90 -3.42 37.60
N ALA A 404 -8.17 -2.26 37.02
CA ALA A 404 -7.52 -1.82 35.79
C ALA A 404 -6.02 -1.49 35.93
N GLY A 405 -5.51 -1.36 37.16
CA GLY A 405 -4.10 -1.07 37.43
C GLY A 405 -3.72 0.40 37.19
N ASP A 406 -2.42 0.65 37.02
CA ASP A 406 -1.86 1.99 36.76
C ASP A 406 -1.98 2.34 35.27
N VAL A 407 -2.99 3.16 34.96
CA VAL A 407 -3.33 3.57 33.59
C VAL A 407 -3.39 5.08 33.44
N VAL A 408 -3.12 5.55 32.23
CA VAL A 408 -3.09 6.98 31.88
C VAL A 408 -4.17 7.27 30.85
N PRO A 409 -5.36 7.75 31.25
CA PRO A 409 -6.37 8.22 30.30
C PRO A 409 -5.78 9.27 29.35
N PHE A 410 -5.93 9.05 28.04
CA PHE A 410 -5.40 9.96 27.01
C PHE A 410 -6.36 10.15 25.83
N GLY A 411 -7.62 9.72 25.97
CA GLY A 411 -8.63 9.88 24.94
C GLY A 411 -9.89 9.07 25.21
N ARG A 412 -10.77 9.03 24.22
CA ARG A 412 -12.02 8.26 24.25
C ARG A 412 -12.43 7.75 22.87
N VAL A 413 -13.21 6.69 22.84
CA VAL A 413 -13.89 6.20 21.64
C VAL A 413 -15.03 7.17 21.28
N VAL A 414 -15.02 7.67 20.05
CA VAL A 414 -16.03 8.64 19.55
C VAL A 414 -16.91 8.08 18.44
N LYS A 415 -16.52 6.94 17.83
CA LYS A 415 -17.30 6.21 16.83
C LYS A 415 -17.01 4.72 16.94
N GLY A 416 -18.01 3.87 16.73
CA GLY A 416 -17.82 2.42 16.66
C GLY A 416 -17.71 1.73 18.02
N LEU A 417 -18.35 2.25 19.08
CA LEU A 417 -18.33 1.64 20.41
C LEU A 417 -18.86 0.19 20.41
N GLU A 418 -19.77 -0.15 19.49
CA GLU A 418 -20.25 -1.51 19.26
C GLU A 418 -19.13 -2.49 18.86
N ALA A 419 -18.15 -2.04 18.06
CA ALA A 419 -16.98 -2.85 17.72
C ALA A 419 -16.12 -3.12 18.95
N VAL A 420 -15.99 -2.14 19.85
CA VAL A 420 -15.26 -2.30 21.12
C VAL A 420 -16.00 -3.26 22.07
N ARG A 421 -17.33 -3.18 22.15
CA ARG A 421 -18.15 -4.15 22.92
C ARG A 421 -18.00 -5.57 22.39
N LYS A 422 -17.95 -5.72 21.06
CA LYS A 422 -17.69 -7.01 20.41
C LYS A 422 -16.28 -7.51 20.73
N LEU A 423 -15.26 -6.66 20.66
CA LEU A 423 -13.88 -7.00 21.07
C LEU A 423 -13.80 -7.47 22.52
N LEU A 424 -14.50 -6.82 23.46
CA LEU A 424 -14.53 -7.26 24.85
C LEU A 424 -14.99 -8.73 25.00
N THR A 425 -15.96 -9.14 24.18
CA THR A 425 -16.46 -10.52 24.17
C THR A 425 -15.49 -11.45 23.45
N GLU A 426 -15.10 -11.12 22.22
CA GLU A 426 -14.25 -11.96 21.38
C GLU A 426 -12.86 -12.16 21.96
N THR A 427 -12.25 -11.13 22.57
CA THR A 427 -10.96 -11.26 23.24
C THR A 427 -11.05 -12.14 24.48
N ALA A 428 -12.16 -12.10 25.24
CA ALA A 428 -12.33 -12.98 26.39
C ALA A 428 -12.45 -14.46 25.97
N ASP A 429 -13.05 -14.73 24.81
CA ASP A 429 -13.15 -16.07 24.27
C ASP A 429 -11.83 -16.53 23.61
N ALA A 430 -11.12 -15.61 22.94
CA ALA A 430 -9.78 -15.85 22.41
C ALA A 430 -8.77 -16.17 23.53
N GLU A 431 -8.79 -15.43 24.64
CA GLU A 431 -7.92 -15.67 25.80
C GLU A 431 -8.13 -17.09 26.36
N LYS A 432 -9.38 -17.54 26.50
CA LYS A 432 -9.71 -18.92 26.90
C LYS A 432 -9.18 -19.95 25.90
N ALA A 433 -9.19 -19.62 24.61
CA ALA A 433 -8.63 -20.43 23.53
C ALA A 433 -7.11 -20.29 23.37
N LYS A 434 -6.44 -19.51 24.25
CA LYS A 434 -5.00 -19.17 24.17
C LYS A 434 -4.62 -18.50 22.83
N SER A 435 -5.51 -17.66 22.31
CA SER A 435 -5.32 -16.86 21.10
C SER A 435 -5.59 -15.37 21.38
N SER A 436 -5.49 -14.53 20.34
CA SER A 436 -5.72 -13.08 20.42
C SER A 436 -6.49 -12.58 19.21
N ILE A 437 -7.03 -11.36 19.30
CA ILE A 437 -7.64 -10.66 18.16
C ILE A 437 -6.63 -9.64 17.63
N ASP A 438 -6.35 -9.67 16.34
CA ASP A 438 -5.35 -8.76 15.76
C ASP A 438 -5.86 -7.33 15.63
N ILE A 439 -4.96 -6.39 15.88
CA ILE A 439 -5.09 -5.01 15.40
C ILE A 439 -4.58 -5.01 13.97
N ARG A 440 -5.46 -4.73 13.01
CA ARG A 440 -5.06 -4.64 11.61
C ARG A 440 -4.16 -3.42 11.41
N ARG A 441 -4.68 -2.24 11.73
CA ARG A 441 -3.96 -0.96 11.59
C ARG A 441 -4.45 0.06 12.62
N VAL A 442 -3.60 1.03 12.91
CA VAL A 442 -3.97 2.25 13.65
C VAL A 442 -3.50 3.44 12.82
N ILE A 443 -4.43 4.25 12.33
CA ILE A 443 -4.13 5.32 11.38
C ILE A 443 -4.67 6.63 11.92
N ARG A 444 -3.79 7.63 12.01
CA ARG A 444 -4.19 9.00 12.38
C ARG A 444 -4.98 9.64 11.25
N ILE A 445 -6.16 10.19 11.56
CA ILE A 445 -7.06 10.82 10.59
C ILE A 445 -7.07 12.35 10.70
N GLU A 446 -6.74 12.91 11.87
CA GLU A 446 -6.69 14.35 12.15
C GLU A 446 -5.48 14.71 13.02
#